data_AF-A0A5B7TMW9-F1
#
_entry.id   AF-A0A5B7TMW9-F1
#
_cell.length_a   1.000
_cell.length_b   1.000
_cell.length_c   1.000
_cell.angle_alpha   90.00
_cell.angle_beta   90.00
_cell.angle_gamma   90.00
#
_symmetry.space_group_name_H-M   'P 1'
#
loop_
_entity.id
_entity.type
_entity.pdbx_description
1 polymer ?
#
loop_
_entity_poly.entity_id
_entity_poly.type
_entity_poly.pdbx_seq_one_letter_code
_entity_poly.pdbx_strand_id
1 'polypeptide(L)'
;MKNRKLKILSSIIGTFLFSSLMAQDGSNIKYYEPDKLDSNQIGKLCHIDFGKISFRGQVIDTIEINVQGELMKFYEHREDNGFNNWFNKQYLIRVSTNKHSTALLQNSRIDSLTTDKIFVTSILVYYNYEEPADTITIIQHSYDKTNVAKVLVKN
;
A
#
# COMPACT_ATOMS: atom_id res chain seq x y z
N MET A 1 -11.09 -5.96 61.03
CA MET A 1 -10.14 -5.34 60.06
C MET A 1 -9.69 -6.29 58.92
N LYS A 2 -10.48 -7.30 58.54
CA LYS A 2 -10.11 -8.28 57.48
C LYS A 2 -10.80 -8.03 56.11
N ASN A 3 -11.88 -7.26 56.05
CA ASN A 3 -12.71 -7.12 54.84
C ASN A 3 -12.39 -5.91 53.94
N ARG A 4 -11.43 -5.04 54.33
CA ARG A 4 -11.02 -3.88 53.52
C ARG A 4 -9.97 -4.22 52.46
N LYS A 5 -9.14 -5.24 52.68
CA LYS A 5 -8.06 -5.62 51.75
C LYS A 5 -8.57 -6.31 50.47
N LEU A 6 -9.65 -7.11 50.55
CA LEU A 6 -10.24 -7.74 49.36
C LEU A 6 -10.86 -6.73 48.39
N LYS A 7 -11.48 -5.65 48.89
CA LYS A 7 -12.12 -4.63 48.03
C LYS A 7 -11.12 -3.81 47.22
N ILE A 8 -9.92 -3.57 47.76
CA ILE A 8 -8.88 -2.78 47.08
C ILE A 8 -8.22 -3.61 45.96
N LEU A 9 -8.06 -4.93 46.17
CA LEU A 9 -7.50 -5.81 45.14
C LEU A 9 -8.42 -5.95 43.91
N SER A 10 -9.74 -6.04 44.11
CA SER A 10 -10.70 -6.07 42.98
C SER A 10 -10.72 -4.77 42.17
N SER A 11 -10.52 -3.61 42.80
CA SER A 11 -10.49 -2.33 42.07
C SER A 11 -9.23 -2.18 41.21
N ILE A 12 -8.07 -2.67 41.65
CA ILE A 12 -6.80 -2.54 40.89
C ILE A 12 -6.77 -3.48 39.69
N ILE A 13 -7.34 -4.69 39.82
CA ILE A 13 -7.43 -5.65 38.70
C ILE A 13 -8.46 -5.17 37.66
N GLY A 14 -9.52 -4.47 38.09
CA GLY A 14 -10.49 -3.87 37.19
C GLY A 14 -9.89 -2.80 36.28
N THR A 15 -9.01 -1.92 36.79
CA THR A 15 -8.45 -0.81 35.98
C THR A 15 -7.44 -1.28 34.93
N PHE A 16 -6.74 -2.40 35.17
CA PHE A 16 -5.74 -2.93 34.23
C PHE A 16 -6.36 -3.65 33.02
N LEU A 17 -7.61 -4.13 33.14
CA LEU A 17 -8.31 -4.83 32.06
C LEU A 17 -9.05 -3.90 31.09
N PHE A 18 -9.20 -2.61 31.41
CA PHE A 18 -9.84 -1.63 30.51
C PHE A 18 -8.86 -0.78 29.69
N SER A 19 -7.56 -0.81 30.00
CA SER A 19 -6.55 0.00 29.29
C SER A 19 -6.00 -0.66 28.02
N SER A 20 -6.37 -1.90 27.70
CA SER A 20 -5.78 -2.65 26.56
C SER A 20 -6.65 -2.70 25.30
N LEU A 21 -7.74 -1.92 25.21
CA LEU A 21 -8.63 -1.94 24.02
C LEU A 21 -8.39 -0.79 23.03
N MET A 22 -7.40 0.06 23.27
CA MET A 22 -6.88 0.93 22.22
C MET A 22 -5.94 0.09 21.35
N ALA A 23 -6.51 -0.74 20.48
CA ALA A 23 -5.75 -1.29 19.36
C ALA A 23 -5.30 -0.10 18.51
N GLN A 24 -4.06 0.34 18.72
CA GLN A 24 -3.40 1.19 17.75
C GLN A 24 -3.31 0.34 16.48
N ASP A 25 -4.00 0.78 15.42
CA ASP A 25 -3.75 0.24 14.09
C ASP A 25 -2.27 0.50 13.80
N GLY A 26 -1.48 -0.58 13.72
CA GLY A 26 -0.04 -0.50 13.47
C GLY A 26 0.28 -0.01 12.05
N SER A 27 -0.74 0.17 11.21
CA SER A 27 -0.58 0.58 9.82
C SER A 27 0.08 1.95 9.67
N ASN A 28 1.03 2.03 8.75
CA ASN A 28 1.62 3.31 8.30
C ASN A 28 1.04 3.77 6.96
N ILE A 29 -0.20 3.36 6.68
CA ILE A 29 -0.95 3.66 5.46
C ILE A 29 -2.26 4.34 5.83
N LYS A 30 -2.65 5.34 5.04
CA LYS A 30 -4.00 5.88 5.02
C LYS A 30 -4.62 5.67 3.65
N TYR A 31 -5.83 5.14 3.64
CA TYR A 31 -6.57 4.81 2.42
C TYR A 31 -7.42 6.00 1.99
N TYR A 32 -7.32 6.36 0.72
CA TYR A 32 -8.11 7.41 0.09
C TYR A 32 -8.93 6.82 -1.06
N GLU A 33 -10.16 7.30 -1.22
CA GLU A 33 -10.87 7.12 -2.48
C GLU A 33 -10.20 7.98 -3.57
N PRO A 34 -10.15 7.54 -4.83
CA PRO A 34 -9.53 8.31 -5.92
C PRO A 34 -10.15 9.70 -6.13
N ASP A 35 -11.45 9.85 -5.86
CA ASP A 35 -12.19 11.12 -5.97
C ASP A 35 -12.01 12.03 -4.73
N LYS A 36 -11.43 11.50 -3.64
CA LYS A 36 -11.17 12.24 -2.39
C LYS A 36 -9.72 12.68 -2.23
N LEU A 37 -8.86 12.43 -3.23
CA LEU A 37 -7.52 12.97 -3.25
C LEU A 37 -7.54 14.48 -3.50
N ASP A 38 -6.78 15.20 -2.68
CA ASP A 38 -6.59 16.64 -2.75
C ASP A 38 -5.09 17.02 -2.74
N SER A 39 -4.81 18.31 -2.75
CA SER A 39 -3.44 18.84 -2.77
C SER A 39 -2.61 18.43 -1.55
N ASN A 40 -3.22 18.01 -0.44
CA ASN A 40 -2.49 17.58 0.76
C ASN A 40 -1.82 16.20 0.59
N GLN A 41 -2.10 15.48 -0.49
CA GLN A 41 -1.42 14.23 -0.84
C GLN A 41 -0.32 14.40 -1.89
N ILE A 42 -0.23 15.55 -2.55
CA ILE A 42 0.86 15.83 -3.50
C ILE A 42 2.20 15.79 -2.76
N GLY A 43 3.18 15.13 -3.37
CA GLY A 43 4.50 14.90 -2.82
C GLY A 43 4.59 13.71 -1.85
N LYS A 44 3.47 13.08 -1.46
CA LYS A 44 3.50 11.90 -0.58
C LYS A 44 3.73 10.61 -1.35
N LEU A 45 4.32 9.63 -0.67
CA LEU A 45 4.42 8.27 -1.19
C LEU A 45 3.05 7.60 -1.18
N CYS A 46 2.73 6.91 -2.27
CA CYS A 46 1.49 6.20 -2.45
C CYS A 46 1.69 4.84 -3.13
N HIS A 47 0.76 3.93 -2.89
CA HIS A 47 0.50 2.75 -3.70
C HIS A 47 -0.88 2.88 -4.34
N ILE A 48 -0.99 2.56 -5.62
CA ILE A 48 -2.25 2.63 -6.36
C ILE A 48 -2.86 1.24 -6.39
N ASP A 49 -3.92 1.08 -5.63
CA ASP A 49 -4.72 -0.14 -5.59
C ASP A 49 -5.78 -0.07 -6.68
N PHE A 50 -5.70 -0.99 -7.64
CA PHE A 50 -6.63 -1.12 -8.76
C PHE A 50 -7.55 -2.35 -8.63
N GLY A 51 -7.57 -2.99 -7.45
CA GLY A 51 -8.28 -4.24 -7.15
C GLY A 51 -9.81 -4.15 -7.09
N LYS A 52 -10.46 -3.31 -7.91
CA LYS A 52 -11.94 -3.23 -7.97
C LYS A 52 -12.58 -4.56 -8.44
N ILE A 53 -11.80 -5.51 -8.97
CA ILE A 53 -12.26 -6.80 -9.49
C ILE A 53 -11.74 -7.99 -8.66
N SER A 54 -10.79 -7.81 -7.73
CA SER A 54 -10.28 -8.88 -6.86
C SER A 54 -11.30 -9.40 -5.84
N PHE A 55 -12.40 -8.68 -5.60
CA PHE A 55 -13.56 -9.16 -4.82
C PHE A 55 -14.58 -9.96 -5.65
N ARG A 56 -14.37 -10.18 -6.95
CA ARG A 56 -15.29 -10.90 -7.86
C ARG A 56 -14.76 -12.23 -8.39
N GLY A 57 -13.61 -12.71 -7.90
CA GLY A 57 -13.10 -14.04 -8.25
C GLY A 57 -12.44 -14.16 -9.64
N GLN A 58 -11.85 -13.09 -10.18
CA GLN A 58 -10.88 -13.20 -11.28
C GLN A 58 -9.44 -13.38 -10.78
N VAL A 59 -8.61 -14.02 -11.61
CA VAL A 59 -7.39 -14.72 -11.20
C VAL A 59 -6.20 -13.81 -10.86
N ILE A 60 -6.08 -12.58 -11.38
CA ILE A 60 -5.16 -11.51 -10.96
C ILE A 60 -5.46 -10.28 -11.85
N ASP A 61 -5.76 -9.12 -11.28
CA ASP A 61 -5.90 -7.88 -12.04
C ASP A 61 -4.51 -7.39 -12.51
N THR A 62 -4.40 -6.93 -13.75
CA THR A 62 -3.15 -6.38 -14.30
C THR A 62 -3.34 -4.98 -14.88
N ILE A 63 -2.30 -4.17 -14.80
CA ILE A 63 -2.20 -2.87 -15.47
C ILE A 63 -1.01 -2.85 -16.42
N GLU A 64 -1.04 -1.95 -17.40
CA GLU A 64 0.08 -1.72 -18.31
C GLU A 64 0.64 -0.32 -18.11
N ILE A 65 1.96 -0.21 -17.94
CA ILE A 65 2.68 1.05 -17.75
C ILE A 65 3.79 1.12 -18.80
N ASN A 66 3.89 2.25 -19.48
CA ASN A 66 4.99 2.51 -20.40
C ASN A 66 6.24 2.90 -19.62
N VAL A 67 7.29 2.08 -19.74
CA VAL A 67 8.59 2.27 -19.12
C VAL A 67 9.62 2.44 -20.24
N GLN A 68 10.10 3.66 -20.44
CA GLN A 68 11.12 3.97 -21.46
C GLN A 68 10.77 3.50 -22.88
N GLY A 69 9.49 3.54 -23.26
CA GLY A 69 8.99 3.10 -24.56
C GLY A 69 8.56 1.63 -24.60
N GLU A 70 8.81 0.85 -23.55
CA GLU A 70 8.34 -0.53 -23.43
C GLU A 70 7.05 -0.58 -22.60
N LEU A 71 5.99 -1.17 -23.16
CA LEU A 71 4.76 -1.39 -22.41
C LEU A 71 4.90 -2.62 -21.51
N MET A 72 5.06 -2.40 -20.21
CA MET A 72 5.22 -3.46 -19.22
C MET A 72 3.91 -3.73 -18.50
N LYS A 73 3.55 -5.02 -18.40
CA LYS A 73 2.38 -5.47 -17.63
C LYS A 73 2.76 -5.75 -16.19
N PHE A 74 1.94 -5.29 -15.25
CA PHE A 74 2.13 -5.46 -13.82
C PHE A 74 0.89 -6.03 -13.17
N TYR A 75 1.07 -6.79 -12.10
CA TYR A 75 0.01 -7.18 -11.18
C TYR A 75 0.27 -6.69 -9.76
N GLU A 76 -0.79 -6.62 -8.97
CA GLU A 76 -0.71 -6.13 -7.61
C GLU A 76 -0.18 -7.18 -6.64
N HIS A 77 0.77 -6.79 -5.79
CA HIS A 77 1.12 -7.52 -4.57
C HIS A 77 0.72 -6.71 -3.35
N ARG A 78 -0.02 -7.35 -2.45
CA ARG A 78 -0.44 -6.78 -1.16
C ARG A 78 -0.23 -7.79 -0.04
N GLU A 79 0.43 -7.34 1.02
CA GLU A 79 0.29 -7.95 2.34
C GLU A 79 -0.63 -7.05 3.18
N ASP A 80 -1.90 -7.42 3.28
CA ASP A 80 -2.93 -6.71 4.05
C ASP A 80 -3.69 -7.74 4.89
N ASN A 81 -3.62 -7.61 6.21
CA ASN A 81 -4.31 -8.52 7.14
C ASN A 81 -5.45 -7.82 7.89
N GLY A 82 -5.77 -6.57 7.53
CA GLY A 82 -6.80 -5.76 8.16
C GLY A 82 -6.46 -5.22 9.56
N PHE A 83 -5.27 -5.53 10.10
CA PHE A 83 -4.84 -5.09 11.44
C PHE A 83 -3.49 -4.34 11.43
N ASN A 84 -2.55 -4.72 10.57
CA ASN A 84 -1.20 -4.15 10.47
C ASN A 84 -0.78 -4.11 8.99
N ASN A 85 -1.03 -2.98 8.33
CA ASN A 85 -0.79 -2.80 6.91
C ASN A 85 0.40 -1.86 6.69
N TRP A 86 1.48 -2.43 6.17
CA TRP A 86 2.74 -1.73 5.99
C TRP A 86 2.93 -1.30 4.53
N PHE A 87 3.25 -0.02 4.33
CA PHE A 87 3.40 0.59 3.02
C PHE A 87 4.47 -0.10 2.17
N ASN A 88 5.59 -0.49 2.79
CA ASN A 88 6.68 -1.19 2.12
C ASN A 88 6.35 -2.63 1.71
N LYS A 89 5.15 -3.13 2.05
CA LYS A 89 4.63 -4.43 1.63
C LYS A 89 3.59 -4.33 0.51
N GLN A 90 3.40 -3.13 -0.05
CA GLN A 90 2.53 -2.89 -1.18
C GLN A 90 3.39 -2.49 -2.39
N TYR A 91 3.29 -3.24 -3.48
CA TYR A 91 4.05 -2.97 -4.70
C TYR A 91 3.42 -3.65 -5.91
N LEU A 92 3.88 -3.30 -7.11
CA LEU A 92 3.47 -3.98 -8.33
C LEU A 92 4.60 -4.86 -8.85
N ILE A 93 4.25 -6.06 -9.30
CA ILE A 93 5.19 -7.03 -9.84
C ILE A 93 5.01 -7.08 -11.35
N ARG A 94 6.10 -6.89 -12.10
CA ARG A 94 6.08 -7.06 -13.56
C ARG A 94 5.78 -8.52 -13.91
N VAL A 95 4.83 -8.73 -14.82
CA VAL A 95 4.64 -10.03 -15.47
C VAL A 95 5.82 -10.27 -16.40
N SER A 96 6.75 -11.11 -15.97
CA SER A 96 7.98 -11.46 -16.69
C SER A 96 7.87 -12.84 -17.32
N THR A 97 8.44 -13.02 -18.51
CA THR A 97 8.62 -14.34 -19.14
C THR A 97 9.91 -15.03 -18.66
N ASN A 98 10.81 -14.29 -18.00
CA ASN A 98 12.05 -14.81 -17.46
C ASN A 98 11.91 -15.05 -15.95
N LYS A 99 12.02 -16.31 -15.53
CA LYS A 99 11.91 -16.72 -14.12
C LYS A 99 13.04 -16.20 -13.23
N HIS A 100 14.16 -15.79 -13.80
CA HIS A 100 15.33 -15.33 -13.06
C HIS A 100 15.42 -13.80 -12.97
N SER A 101 14.46 -13.07 -13.55
CA SER A 101 14.43 -11.61 -13.49
C SER A 101 13.04 -11.13 -13.10
N THR A 102 12.99 -10.37 -12.01
CA THR A 102 11.77 -9.72 -11.52
C THR A 102 11.96 -8.22 -11.51
N ALA A 103 10.91 -7.46 -11.83
CA ALA A 103 10.90 -6.03 -11.67
C ALA A 103 9.73 -5.62 -10.78
N LEU A 104 10.01 -4.78 -9.79
CA LEU A 104 9.05 -4.31 -8.80
C LEU A 104 8.89 -2.80 -8.92
N LEU A 105 7.67 -2.35 -9.14
CA LEU A 105 7.34 -0.93 -9.10
C LEU A 105 6.94 -0.57 -7.67
N GLN A 106 7.76 0.26 -7.04
CA GLN A 106 7.67 0.63 -5.63
C GLN A 106 7.75 2.15 -5.46
N ASN A 107 7.40 2.63 -4.26
CA ASN A 107 7.65 4.00 -3.81
C ASN A 107 7.14 5.09 -4.77
N SER A 108 5.95 4.90 -5.34
CA SER A 108 5.33 5.92 -6.18
C SER A 108 5.08 7.19 -5.37
N ARG A 109 5.35 8.35 -5.94
CA ARG A 109 5.07 9.66 -5.34
C ARG A 109 4.02 10.36 -6.17
N ILE A 110 3.01 10.95 -5.52
CA ILE A 110 2.00 11.75 -6.21
C ILE A 110 2.64 13.07 -6.66
N ASP A 111 2.72 13.30 -7.95
CA ASP A 111 3.29 14.53 -8.51
C ASP A 111 2.21 15.59 -8.71
N SER A 112 1.06 15.18 -9.24
CA SER A 112 -0.09 16.06 -9.44
C SER A 112 -1.39 15.25 -9.60
N LEU A 113 -2.50 15.96 -9.53
CA LEU A 113 -3.84 15.40 -9.63
C LEU A 113 -4.66 16.20 -10.64
N THR A 114 -5.42 15.50 -11.47
CA THR A 114 -6.50 16.09 -12.27
C THR A 114 -7.83 15.49 -11.85
N THR A 115 -8.91 15.92 -12.50
CA THR A 115 -10.25 15.36 -12.28
C THR A 115 -10.28 13.86 -12.56
N ASP A 116 -9.56 13.42 -13.59
CA ASP A 116 -9.60 12.07 -14.15
C ASP A 116 -8.35 11.23 -13.83
N LYS A 117 -7.21 11.85 -13.52
CA LYS A 117 -5.93 11.15 -13.38
C LYS A 117 -5.18 11.45 -12.10
N ILE A 118 -4.31 10.51 -11.74
CA ILE A 118 -3.29 10.64 -10.71
C ILE A 118 -1.95 10.49 -11.41
N PHE A 119 -1.15 11.56 -11.41
CA PHE A 119 0.20 11.54 -11.97
C PHE A 119 1.20 11.21 -10.89
N VAL A 120 2.10 10.27 -11.18
CA VAL A 120 3.10 9.80 -10.22
C VAL A 120 4.48 9.65 -10.83
N THR A 121 5.48 9.74 -9.95
CA THR A 121 6.84 9.28 -10.20
C THR A 121 7.08 8.01 -9.40
N SER A 122 7.46 6.92 -10.06
CA SER A 122 7.70 5.62 -9.41
C SER A 122 9.13 5.13 -9.62
N ILE A 123 9.56 4.26 -8.72
CA ILE A 123 10.85 3.59 -8.79
C ILE A 123 10.60 2.14 -9.19
N LEU A 124 11.19 1.74 -10.32
CA LEU A 124 11.24 0.36 -10.78
C LEU A 124 12.58 -0.24 -10.33
N VAL A 125 12.51 -1.22 -9.44
CA VAL A 125 13.66 -1.96 -8.91
C VAL A 125 13.72 -3.31 -9.61
N TYR A 126 14.92 -3.74 -9.99
CA TYR A 126 15.14 -5.04 -10.65
C TYR A 126 15.81 -6.01 -9.70
N TYR A 127 15.45 -7.27 -9.81
CA TYR A 127 16.05 -8.37 -9.08
C TYR A 127 16.51 -9.44 -10.07
N ASN A 128 17.70 -9.99 -9.83
CA ASN A 128 18.20 -11.18 -10.50
C ASN A 128 18.16 -12.32 -9.49
N TYR A 129 17.32 -13.31 -9.74
CA TYR A 129 16.88 -14.28 -8.74
C TYR A 129 16.23 -13.56 -7.55
N GLU A 130 16.91 -13.51 -6.40
CA GLU A 130 16.44 -12.85 -5.17
C GLU A 130 17.34 -11.65 -4.78
N GLU A 131 18.38 -11.38 -5.57
CA GLU A 131 19.34 -10.31 -5.29
C GLU A 131 18.93 -9.03 -6.05
N PRO A 132 18.91 -7.87 -5.39
CA PRO A 132 18.64 -6.60 -6.06
C PRO A 132 19.76 -6.30 -7.06
N ALA A 133 19.39 -5.84 -8.26
CA ALA A 133 20.33 -5.28 -9.20
C ALA A 133 20.77 -3.87 -8.74
N ASP A 134 21.99 -3.47 -9.10
CA ASP A 134 22.53 -2.14 -8.79
C ASP A 134 21.82 -1.00 -9.55
N THR A 135 20.90 -1.34 -10.44
CA THR A 135 20.18 -0.39 -11.29
C THR A 135 18.72 -0.25 -10.86
N ILE A 136 18.24 1.00 -10.91
CA ILE A 136 16.82 1.34 -10.78
C ILE A 136 16.41 2.21 -11.97
N THR A 137 15.12 2.20 -12.29
CA THR A 137 14.53 3.11 -13.27
C THR A 137 13.52 4.00 -12.59
N ILE A 138 13.65 5.31 -12.75
CA ILE A 138 12.66 6.29 -12.32
C ILE A 138 11.75 6.59 -13.51
N ILE A 139 10.45 6.46 -13.33
CA ILE A 139 9.44 6.69 -14.38
C ILE A 139 8.36 7.64 -13.90
N GLN A 140 7.89 8.48 -14.82
CA GLN A 140 6.69 9.27 -14.64
C GLN A 140 5.55 8.63 -15.44
N HIS A 141 4.41 8.43 -14.81
CA HIS A 141 3.23 7.89 -15.48
C HIS A 141 1.95 8.37 -14.79
N SER A 142 0.81 7.94 -15.30
CA SER A 142 -0.49 8.31 -14.74
C SER A 142 -1.42 7.11 -14.63
N TYR A 143 -2.33 7.18 -13.67
CA TYR A 143 -3.45 6.25 -13.53
C TYR A 143 -4.75 6.99 -13.79
N ASP A 144 -5.65 6.37 -14.56
CA ASP A 144 -7.03 6.83 -14.66
C ASP A 144 -7.75 6.47 -13.36
N LYS A 145 -8.30 7.47 -12.66
CA LYS A 145 -8.99 7.31 -11.38
C LYS A 145 -10.16 6.32 -11.45
N THR A 146 -10.75 6.13 -12.63
CA THR A 146 -11.81 5.14 -12.88
C THR A 146 -11.34 3.71 -12.65
N ASN A 147 -10.06 3.43 -12.94
CA ASN A 147 -9.44 2.12 -12.83
C ASN A 147 -8.81 1.90 -11.45
N VAL A 148 -8.86 2.89 -10.57
CA VAL A 148 -8.34 2.82 -9.21
C VAL A 148 -9.47 2.46 -8.24
N ALA A 149 -9.19 1.51 -7.35
CA ALA A 149 -10.02 1.14 -6.23
C ALA A 149 -9.73 2.01 -5.01
N LYS A 150 -8.45 2.13 -4.62
CA LYS A 150 -7.98 2.95 -3.50
C LYS A 150 -6.61 3.54 -3.79
N VAL A 151 -6.27 4.61 -3.07
CA VAL A 151 -4.91 5.15 -3.01
C VAL A 151 -4.40 5.06 -1.59
N LEU A 152 -3.39 4.22 -1.41
CA LEU A 152 -2.77 3.92 -0.12
C LEU A 152 -1.62 4.90 0.07
N VAL A 153 -1.80 5.93 0.89
CA VAL A 153 -0.80 6.98 1.11
C VAL A 153 -0.03 6.68 2.39
N LYS A 154 1.30 6.73 2.35
CA LYS A 154 2.14 6.56 3.53
C LYS A 154 1.92 7.70 4.52
N ASN A 155 1.69 7.37 5.79
CA ASN A 155 1.57 8.32 6.90
C ASN A 155 2.90 9.01 7.20
#